data_AF-A0A7K0YC50-F1
#
_entry.id   AF-A0A7K0YC50-F1
#
_cell.length_a   1.000
_cell.length_b   1.000
_cell.length_c   1.000
_cell.angle_alpha   90.00
_cell.angle_beta   90.00
_cell.angle_gamma   90.00
#
_symmetry.space_group_name_H-M   'P 1'
#
loop_
_entity.id
_entity.type
_entity.pdbx_description
1 polymer ?
#
loop_
_entity_poly.entity_id
_entity_poly.type
_entity_poly.pdbx_seq_one_letter_code
_entity_poly.pdbx_strand_id
1 'polypeptide(L)' 'FSADAELPQTWQCKSCPQQAVLLEDGKLITLDLVEDKIPRSHWEMLLERRTREELEEILQERLDYIRARRAGGQADL' A
#
# COMPACT_ATOMS: atom_id res chain seq x y z
N PHE A 1 17.49 5.86 -29.82
CA PHE A 1 18.43 4.84 -29.31
C PHE A 1 19.51 4.61 -30.36
N SER A 2 20.67 4.07 -29.98
CA SER A 2 21.67 3.60 -30.95
C SER A 2 21.07 2.46 -31.78
N ALA A 3 21.60 2.20 -32.98
CA ALA A 3 21.14 1.10 -33.84
C ALA A 3 21.36 -0.28 -33.18
N ASP A 4 22.42 -0.42 -32.40
CA ASP A 4 22.79 -1.68 -31.74
C ASP A 4 22.17 -1.84 -30.34
N ALA A 5 21.33 -0.89 -29.91
CA ALA A 5 20.76 -0.91 -28.57
C ALA A 5 19.42 -1.65 -28.55
N GLU A 6 19.25 -2.55 -27.57
CA GLU A 6 17.96 -3.15 -27.27
C GLU A 6 16.99 -2.09 -26.74
N LEU A 7 15.75 -2.13 -27.23
CA LEU A 7 14.70 -1.20 -26.79
C LEU A 7 14.11 -1.69 -25.46
N PRO A 8 14.02 -0.83 -24.44
CA PRO A 8 13.38 -1.20 -23.19
C PRO A 8 11.86 -1.29 -23.37
N GLN A 9 11.24 -2.21 -22.64
CA GLN A 9 9.78 -2.39 -22.62
C GLN A 9 9.04 -1.18 -22.04
N THR A 10 9.72 -0.41 -21.18
CA THR A 10 9.16 0.80 -20.57
C THR A 10 10.18 1.94 -20.58
N TRP A 11 9.69 3.17 -20.63
CA TRP A 11 10.54 4.36 -20.59
C TRP A 11 9.85 5.50 -19.84
N GLN A 12 10.61 6.33 -19.13
CA GLN A 12 10.05 7.51 -18.49
C GLN A 12 9.52 8.47 -19.57
N CYS A 13 8.25 8.85 -19.47
CA CYS A 13 7.68 9.79 -20.43
C CYS A 13 8.37 11.16 -20.30
N LYS A 14 8.70 11.77 -21.44
CA LYS A 14 9.30 13.10 -21.47
C LYS A 14 8.33 14.21 -21.03
N SER A 15 7.03 14.01 -21.28
CA SER A 15 6.01 15.05 -21.11
C SER A 15 5.19 14.92 -19.83
N CYS A 16 5.29 13.79 -19.11
CA CYS A 16 4.52 13.54 -17.89
C CYS A 16 5.30 12.59 -16.95
N PRO A 17 4.91 12.48 -15.67
CA PRO A 17 5.61 11.62 -14.71
C PRO A 17 5.30 10.11 -14.88
N GLN A 18 4.51 9.74 -15.88
CA GLN A 18 4.10 8.35 -16.09
C GLN A 18 5.18 7.55 -16.84
N GLN A 19 5.15 6.25 -16.64
CA GLN A 19 5.96 5.30 -17.39
C GLN A 19 5.22 4.93 -18.68
N ALA A 20 5.86 5.16 -19.83
CA ALA A 20 5.34 4.76 -21.13
C ALA A 20 5.69 3.29 -21.40
N VAL A 21 4.81 2.59 -22.12
CA VAL A 21 5.00 1.19 -22.53
C VAL A 21 5.33 1.15 -24.02
N LEU A 22 6.25 0.28 -24.41
CA LEU A 22 6.66 0.08 -25.80
C LEU A 22 5.46 -0.33 -26.66
N LEU A 23 5.39 0.26 -27.86
CA LEU A 23 4.47 -0.16 -28.91
C LEU A 23 5.24 -0.98 -29.94
N GLU A 24 4.77 -2.19 -30.22
CA GLU A 24 5.27 -3.05 -31.29
C GLU A 24 4.14 -3.23 -32.31
N ASP A 25 4.39 -2.90 -33.58
CA ASP A 25 3.38 -2.87 -34.65
C ASP A 25 2.10 -2.09 -34.30
N GLY A 26 2.26 -0.99 -33.56
CA GLY A 26 1.16 -0.13 -33.12
C GLY A 26 0.31 -0.70 -31.98
N LYS A 27 0.72 -1.82 -31.37
CA LYS A 27 0.05 -2.43 -30.23
C LYS A 27 0.93 -2.37 -28.99
N LEU A 28 0.31 -2.21 -27.83
CA LEU A 28 1.01 -2.29 -26.55
C LEU A 28 1.49 -3.73 -26.35
N ILE A 29 2.77 -3.88 -26.00
CA ILE A 29 3.28 -5.16 -25.54
C ILE A 29 2.66 -5.54 -24.19
N THR A 30 2.55 -6.83 -23.91
CA THR A 30 2.22 -7.33 -22.58
C THR A 30 3.46 -7.28 -21.70
N LEU A 31 3.37 -6.55 -20.58
CA LEU A 31 4.42 -6.56 -19.57
C LEU A 31 4.28 -7.82 -18.71
N ASP A 32 5.38 -8.55 -18.54
CA ASP A 32 5.49 -9.53 -17.46
C ASP A 32 5.68 -8.76 -16.15
N LEU A 33 4.56 -8.32 -15.57
CA LEU A 33 4.53 -7.66 -14.27
C LEU A 33 4.99 -8.68 -13.23
N VAL A 34 6.24 -8.55 -12.80
CA VAL A 34 6.68 -9.16 -11.54
C VAL A 34 5.83 -8.52 -10.44
N GLU A 35 5.22 -9.34 -9.58
CA GLU A 35 4.49 -8.83 -8.42
C GLU A 35 5.38 -7.84 -7.66
N ASP A 36 4.99 -6.57 -7.68
CA ASP A 36 5.69 -5.54 -6.93
C ASP A 36 5.61 -5.93 -5.45
N LYS A 37 6.76 -5.94 -4.78
CA LYS A 37 6.80 -6.16 -3.34
C LYS A 37 6.03 -5.04 -2.66
N ILE A 38 4.89 -5.41 -2.09
CA ILE A 38 4.07 -4.46 -1.33
C ILE A 38 4.89 -4.03 -0.10
N PRO A 39 5.10 -2.72 0.10
CA PRO A 39 5.79 -2.25 1.29
C PRO A 39 4.97 -2.61 2.54
N ARG A 40 5.67 -2.89 3.64
CA ARG A 40 5.03 -3.22 4.92
C ARG A 40 4.08 -2.10 5.34
N SER A 41 2.85 -2.46 5.62
CA SER A 41 1.81 -1.64 6.23
C SER A 41 2.09 -1.38 7.72
N HIS A 42 1.45 -0.35 8.28
CA HIS A 42 1.49 -0.10 9.73
C HIS A 42 1.01 -1.32 10.53
N TRP A 43 0.01 -2.04 10.02
CA TRP A 43 -0.53 -3.24 10.65
C TRP A 43 0.50 -4.35 10.75
N GLU A 44 1.23 -4.62 9.66
CA GLU A 44 2.31 -5.63 9.68
C GLU A 44 3.40 -5.23 10.65
N MET A 45 3.81 -3.96 10.65
CA MET A 45 4.77 -3.45 11.64
C MET A 45 4.27 -3.58 13.08
N LEU A 46 2.95 -3.46 13.31
CA LEU A 46 2.35 -3.64 14.63
C LEU A 46 2.43 -5.10 15.07
N LEU A 47 2.12 -6.04 14.17
CA LEU A 47 2.20 -7.48 14.44
C LEU A 47 3.63 -7.99 14.63
N GLU A 48 4.65 -7.26 14.16
CA GLU A 48 6.06 -7.55 14.47
C GLU A 48 6.40 -7.36 15.95
N ARG A 49 5.61 -6.59 16.71
CA ARG A 49 5.89 -6.20 18.10
C ARG A 49 4.74 -6.44 19.08
N ARG A 50 3.59 -6.92 18.60
CA ARG A 50 2.42 -7.25 19.41
C ARG A 50 1.73 -8.49 18.86
N THR A 51 1.30 -9.33 19.77
CA THR A 51 0.42 -10.47 19.50
C THR A 51 -1.01 -10.01 19.30
N ARG A 52 -1.87 -10.87 18.74
CA ARG A 52 -3.28 -10.54 18.55
C ARG A 52 -4.01 -10.47 19.88
N GLU A 53 -3.64 -11.32 20.82
CA GLU A 53 -4.18 -11.39 22.17
C GLU A 53 -3.93 -10.08 22.94
N GLU A 54 -2.73 -9.52 22.88
CA GLU A 54 -2.42 -8.20 23.46
C GLU A 54 -3.24 -7.06 22.81
N LEU A 55 -3.47 -7.15 21.49
CA LEU A 55 -4.28 -6.16 20.78
C LEU A 55 -5.77 -6.26 21.16
N GLU A 56 -6.27 -7.47 21.38
CA GLU A 56 -7.64 -7.70 21.86
C GLU A 56 -7.82 -7.18 23.29
N GLU A 57 -6.84 -7.36 24.17
CA GLU A 57 -6.85 -6.77 25.52
C GLU A 57 -6.89 -5.24 25.47
N ILE A 58 -6.00 -4.60 24.70
CA ILE A 58 -6.00 -3.14 24.51
C ILE A 58 -7.34 -2.65 23.93
N LEU A 59 -7.90 -3.38 22.97
CA LEU A 59 -9.21 -3.06 22.40
C LEU A 59 -10.29 -3.10 23.47
N GLN A 60 -10.30 -4.14 24.31
CA GLN A 60 -11.29 -4.32 25.36
C GLN A 60 -11.20 -3.19 26.40
N GLU A 61 -10.00 -2.82 26.84
CA GLU A 61 -9.78 -1.66 27.72
C GLU A 61 -10.37 -0.37 27.14
N ARG A 62 -10.15 -0.12 25.84
CA ARG A 62 -10.66 1.08 25.16
C ARG A 62 -12.17 1.06 25.02
N LEU A 63 -12.75 -0.09 24.71
CA LEU A 63 -14.20 -0.25 24.66
C LEU A 63 -14.84 0.02 26.02
N ASP A 64 -14.27 -0.51 27.10
CA ASP A 64 -14.79 -0.31 28.44
C ASP A 64 -14.67 1.13 28.90
N TYR A 65 -13.56 1.81 28.59
CA TYR A 65 -13.43 3.25 28.77
C TYR A 65 -14.55 4.02 28.04
N ILE A 66 -14.79 3.72 26.76
CA ILE A 66 -15.84 4.39 25.97
C ILE A 66 -17.23 4.12 26.55
N ARG A 67 -17.52 2.88 26.96
CA ARG A 67 -18.79 2.50 27.59
C ARG A 67 -19.02 3.24 28.90
N ALA A 68 -18.02 3.25 29.78
CA ALA A 68 -18.08 3.96 31.05
C ALA A 68 -18.30 5.47 30.83
N ARG A 69 -17.56 6.07 29.89
CA ARG A 69 -17.69 7.49 29.55
C ARG A 69 -19.09 7.84 29.01
N ARG A 70 -19.65 6.99 28.13
CA ARG A 70 -21.02 7.14 27.62
C ARG A 70 -22.06 7.00 28.72
N ALA A 71 -21.90 6.02 29.62
CA ALA A 71 -22.79 5.83 30.76
C ALA A 71 -22.77 7.03 31.73
N GLY A 72 -21.61 7.68 31.87
CA GLY A 72 -21.44 8.90 32.66
C GLY A 72 -21.97 10.19 32.01
N GLY A 73 -22.62 10.12 30.85
CA GLY A 73 -23.19 11.30 30.15
C GLY A 73 -22.14 12.26 29.56
N GLN A 74 -20.87 11.86 29.54
CA GLN A 74 -19.80 12.60 28.87
C GLN A 74 -19.80 12.21 27.39
N ALA A 75 -20.71 12.81 26.61
CA ALA A 75 -20.63 12.74 25.16
C ALA A 75 -19.47 13.64 24.69
N ASP A 76 -18.61 13.11 23.82
CA ASP A 76 -17.64 13.96 23.09
C ASP A 76 -18.45 14.99 22.28
N LEU A 77 -18.23 16.27 22.59
CA LEU A 77 -18.62 17.37 21.70
C LEU A 77 -17.78 17.35 20.43
#